data_AF-M7NZN6-F1
#
_entry.id   AF-M7NZN6-F1
#
_cell.length_a   1.000
_cell.length_b   1.000
_cell.length_c   1.000
_cell.angle_alpha   90.00
_cell.angle_beta   90.00
_cell.angle_gamma   90.00
#
_symmetry.space_group_name_H-M   'P 1'
#
loop_
_entity.id
_entity.type
_entity.pdbx_description
1 polymer ?
#
loop_
_entity_poly.entity_id
_entity_poly.type
_entity_poly.pdbx_seq_one_letter_code
_entity_poly.pdbx_strand_id
1 'polypeptide(L)'
;MLAVEQAQGSTPLQQFVPQQGEKWALVFGNEVEGVSEGVMQLADAALEIPQWGTKHSLNVAVSMGIVLWSLVEKLHLPEGQ
;
A
#
# COMPACT_ATOMS: atom_id res chain seq x y z
N MET A 1 2.36 8.94 6.00
CA MET A 1 1.28 8.55 5.07
C MET A 1 1.90 7.87 3.87
N LEU A 2 1.47 6.64 3.56
CA LEU A 2 1.92 5.89 2.40
C LEU A 2 0.79 5.82 1.37
N ALA A 3 1.08 6.15 0.12
CA ALA A 3 0.17 5.88 -0.99
C ALA A 3 0.33 4.42 -1.43
N VAL A 4 -0.77 3.72 -1.68
CA VAL A 4 -0.77 2.39 -2.29
C VAL A 4 -1.13 2.54 -3.75
N GLU A 5 -0.11 2.67 -4.59
CA GLU A 5 -0.23 2.98 -6.01
C GLU A 5 0.99 2.48 -6.78
N GLN A 6 0.76 2.05 -8.03
CA GLN A 6 1.85 1.76 -8.96
C GLN A 6 2.39 3.06 -9.54
N ALA A 7 3.46 3.57 -8.95
CA ALA A 7 4.09 4.82 -9.33
C ALA A 7 5.59 4.63 -9.56
N GLN A 8 6.21 5.52 -10.34
CA GLN A 8 7.65 5.47 -10.51
C GLN A 8 8.36 5.67 -9.16
N GLY A 9 9.26 4.75 -8.81
CA GLY A 9 9.98 4.79 -7.52
C GLY A 9 9.16 4.25 -6.34
N SER A 10 8.01 3.62 -6.58
CA SER A 10 7.29 2.85 -5.56
C SER A 10 8.18 1.75 -4.97
N THR A 11 7.96 1.45 -3.69
CA THR A 11 8.59 0.32 -3.01
C THR A 11 7.70 -0.92 -3.17
N PRO A 12 8.20 -2.04 -3.69
CA PRO A 12 7.46 -3.29 -3.73
C PRO A 12 7.03 -3.72 -2.32
N LEU A 13 5.76 -4.07 -2.15
CA LEU A 13 5.18 -4.39 -0.83
C LEU A 13 5.96 -5.48 -0.09
N GLN A 14 6.50 -6.48 -0.78
CA GLN A 14 7.30 -7.54 -0.16
C GLN A 14 8.59 -7.00 0.47
N GLN A 15 9.18 -5.96 -0.12
CA GLN A 15 10.44 -5.35 0.34
C GLN A 15 10.24 -4.27 1.41
N PHE A 16 9.00 -3.79 1.59
CA PHE A 16 8.69 -2.80 2.62
C PHE A 16 8.85 -3.37 4.03
N VAL A 17 9.58 -2.67 4.91
CA VAL A 17 9.78 -3.07 6.31
C VAL A 17 9.17 -1.99 7.20
N PRO A 18 7.97 -2.20 7.77
CA PRO A 18 7.34 -1.23 8.65
C PRO A 18 8.09 -1.15 9.99
N GLN A 19 8.29 0.08 10.48
CA GLN A 19 8.83 0.31 11.81
C GLN A 19 7.77 0.03 12.89
N GLN A 20 8.19 -0.66 13.95
CA GLN A 20 7.33 -0.93 15.11
C GLN A 20 7.11 0.34 15.95
N GLY A 21 5.93 0.46 16.55
CA GLY A 21 5.56 1.60 17.39
C GLY A 21 5.18 2.87 16.62
N GLU A 22 5.32 2.89 15.30
CA GLU A 22 4.87 4.00 14.45
C GLU A 22 3.40 3.89 14.05
N LYS A 23 2.79 5.04 13.76
CA LYS A 23 1.43 5.11 13.22
C LYS A 23 1.49 5.15 11.70
N TRP A 24 0.85 4.17 11.07
CA TRP A 24 0.76 4.07 9.62
C TRP A 24 -0.59 4.61 9.13
N ALA A 25 -0.55 5.52 8.17
CA ALA A 25 -1.72 5.97 7.42
C ALA A 25 -1.55 5.54 5.97
N LEU A 26 -2.50 4.77 5.45
CA LEU A 26 -2.48 4.24 4.08
C LEU A 26 -3.53 4.95 3.25
N VAL A 27 -3.17 5.37 2.04
CA VAL A 27 -4.12 5.95 1.08
C VAL A 27 -4.19 5.06 -0.14
N PHE A 28 -5.41 4.65 -0.47
CA PHE A 28 -5.69 3.84 -1.65
C PHE A 28 -6.37 4.69 -2.70
N GLY A 29 -6.04 4.44 -3.96
CA GLY A 29 -6.67 5.07 -5.10
C GLY A 29 -8.09 4.60 -5.34
N ASN A 30 -8.87 5.38 -6.09
CA ASN A 30 -10.16 4.92 -6.60
C ASN A 30 -9.95 4.08 -7.89
N GLU A 31 -10.97 3.31 -8.32
CA GLU A 31 -10.81 2.37 -9.44
C GLU A 31 -10.54 3.04 -10.80
N VAL A 32 -10.78 4.33 -10.93
CA VAL A 32 -10.74 5.05 -12.21
C VAL A 32 -9.43 5.83 -12.37
N GLU A 33 -9.08 6.60 -11.35
CA GLU A 33 -7.98 7.57 -11.38
C GLU A 33 -6.81 7.19 -10.48
N GLY A 34 -6.95 6.11 -9.69
CA GLY A 34 -5.94 5.75 -8.71
C GLY A 34 -5.82 6.80 -7.61
N VAL A 35 -4.62 6.97 -7.07
CA VAL A 35 -4.30 8.03 -6.10
C VAL A 35 -4.02 9.33 -6.85
N SER A 36 -4.72 10.42 -6.49
CA SER A 36 -4.55 11.70 -7.17
C SER A 36 -3.14 12.27 -7.01
N GLU A 37 -2.67 13.02 -8.00
CA GLU A 37 -1.32 13.63 -7.99
C GLU A 37 -1.09 14.51 -6.75
N GLY A 38 -2.10 15.26 -6.31
CA GLY A 38 -2.01 16.08 -5.10
C GLY A 38 -1.78 15.26 -3.82
N VAL A 39 -2.35 14.06 -3.73
CA VAL A 39 -2.10 13.13 -2.63
C VAL A 39 -0.72 12.49 -2.77
N MET A 40 -0.32 12.12 -3.98
CA MET A 40 1.01 11.57 -4.25
C MET A 40 2.13 12.53 -3.83
N GLN A 41 1.95 13.84 -4.04
CA GLN A 41 2.90 14.88 -3.60
C GLN A 41 3.00 15.03 -2.07
N LEU A 42 1.97 14.61 -1.34
CA LEU A 42 1.92 14.67 0.13
C LEU A 42 2.32 13.34 0.78
N ALA A 43 2.43 12.26 0.01
CA ALA A 43 2.79 10.95 0.52
C ALA A 43 4.28 10.88 0.85
N ASP A 44 4.63 10.25 1.97
CA ASP A 44 6.04 10.05 2.36
C ASP A 44 6.72 9.03 1.44
N ALA A 45 5.95 8.04 0.98
CA ALA A 45 6.37 7.08 -0.03
C ALA A 45 5.15 6.42 -0.70
N ALA A 46 5.41 5.75 -1.82
CA ALA A 46 4.45 4.89 -2.50
C ALA A 46 4.81 3.41 -2.30
N LEU A 47 3.82 2.59 -1.97
CA LEU A 47 3.90 1.13 -1.95
C LEU A 47 3.15 0.57 -3.16
N GLU A 48 3.71 -0.44 -3.79
CA GLU A 48 3.03 -1.15 -4.87
C GLU A 48 2.91 -2.65 -4.57
N ILE A 49 1.83 -3.27 -5.05
CA ILE A 49 1.72 -4.72 -5.13
C ILE A 49 2.24 -5.12 -6.51
N PRO A 50 3.37 -5.85 -6.62
CA PRO A 50 3.83 -6.36 -7.91
C PRO A 50 2.76 -7.24 -8.54
N GLN A 51 2.43 -6.93 -9.80
CA GLN A 51 1.43 -7.65 -10.59
C GLN A 51 2.10 -8.26 -11.81
N TRP A 52 1.74 -9.50 -12.13
CA TRP A 52 2.13 -10.16 -13.38
C TRP A 52 0.88 -10.46 -14.20
N GLY A 53 0.93 -10.18 -15.51
CA GLY A 53 -0.18 -10.39 -16.43
C GLY A 53 -0.62 -9.10 -17.13
N THR A 54 -1.81 -9.14 -17.74
CA THR A 54 -2.32 -8.05 -18.60
C THR A 54 -3.34 -7.13 -17.92
N LYS A 55 -3.71 -7.40 -16.66
CA LYS A 55 -4.61 -6.52 -15.92
C LYS A 55 -3.88 -5.26 -15.49
N HIS A 56 -4.55 -4.13 -15.65
CA HIS A 56 -4.01 -2.82 -15.30
C HIS A 56 -3.86 -2.61 -13.79
N SER A 57 -4.78 -3.16 -12.98
CA SER A 57 -4.75 -3.05 -11.53
C SER A 57 -5.58 -4.14 -10.84
N LEU A 58 -5.33 -4.34 -9.54
CA LEU A 58 -6.18 -5.11 -8.64
C LEU A 58 -7.38 -4.26 -8.19
N ASN A 59 -8.48 -4.92 -7.83
CA ASN A 59 -9.60 -4.27 -7.16
C ASN A 59 -9.13 -3.60 -5.86
N VAL A 60 -9.62 -2.39 -5.58
CA VAL A 60 -9.16 -1.60 -4.42
C VAL A 60 -9.31 -2.34 -3.09
N ALA A 61 -10.42 -3.05 -2.87
CA ALA A 61 -10.63 -3.81 -1.64
C ALA A 61 -9.68 -5.01 -1.53
N VAL A 62 -9.36 -5.66 -2.65
CA VAL A 62 -8.34 -6.73 -2.69
C VAL A 62 -6.96 -6.17 -2.38
N SER A 63 -6.59 -5.04 -2.97
CA SER A 63 -5.33 -4.34 -2.68
C SER A 63 -5.22 -3.97 -1.20
N MET A 64 -6.30 -3.42 -0.62
CA MET A 64 -6.37 -3.12 0.81
C MET A 64 -6.14 -4.35 1.66
N GLY A 65 -6.82 -5.46 1.36
CA GLY A 65 -6.65 -6.72 2.08
C GLY A 65 -5.19 -7.23 2.05
N ILE A 66 -4.56 -7.22 0.88
CA ILE A 66 -3.16 -7.66 0.71
C ILE A 66 -2.20 -6.78 1.52
N VAL A 67 -2.33 -5.45 1.42
CA VAL A 67 -1.44 -4.52 2.13
C VAL A 67 -1.62 -4.64 3.64
N LEU A 68 -2.87 -4.64 4.12
CA LEU A 68 -3.14 -4.74 5.56
C LEU A 68 -2.62 -6.05 6.14
N TRP A 69 -2.86 -7.18 5.46
CA TRP A 69 -2.35 -8.47 5.90
C TRP A 69 -0.82 -8.48 5.97
N SER A 70 -0.13 -7.96 4.95
CA SER A 70 1.33 -7.90 4.95
C SER A 70 1.88 -7.01 6.08
N LEU A 71 1.21 -5.90 6.39
CA LEU A 71 1.62 -5.05 7.51
C LEU A 71 1.43 -5.74 8.85
N VAL A 72 0.29 -6.40 9.07
CA VAL A 72 0.02 -7.16 10.29
C VAL A 72 1.05 -8.27 10.49
N GLU A 73 1.34 -9.04 9.44
CA GLU A 73 2.38 -10.08 9.42
C GLU A 73 3.75 -9.50 9.82
N LYS A 74 4.19 -8.43 9.15
CA LYS A 74 5.52 -7.84 9.37
C LYS A 74 5.67 -7.16 10.73
N LEU A 75 4.62 -6.48 11.19
CA LEU A 75 4.62 -5.81 12.48
C LEU A 75 4.48 -6.78 13.65
N HIS A 76 4.16 -8.06 13.40
CA HIS A 76 3.85 -9.05 14.44
C HIS A 76 2.85 -8.49 15.45
N LEU A 77 1.81 -7.80 14.95
CA LEU A 77 0.81 -7.19 15.82
C LEU A 77 0.13 -8.30 16.64
N PRO A 78 -0.08 -8.09 17.95
CA PRO A 78 -0.76 -9.07 18.77
C PRO A 78 -2.15 -9.34 18.18
N GLU A 79 -2.54 -10.62 18.12
CA GLU A 79 -3.91 -10.99 17.80
C GLU A 79 -4.83 -10.27 18.81
N GLY A 80 -5.82 -9.55 18.29
CA GLY A 80 -6.75 -8.79 19.12
C GLY A 80 -7.40 -9.71 20.15
N GLN A 81 -7.37 -9.30 21.43
CA GLN A 81 -8.24 -9.87 22.46
C GLN A 81 -9.69 -9.41 22.24
#